data_AF-A0A914PW51-F1
#
_entry.id   AF-A0A914PW51-F1
#
_cell.length_a   1.000
_cell.length_b   1.000
_cell.length_c   1.000
_cell.angle_alpha   90.00
_cell.angle_beta   90.00
_cell.angle_gamma   90.00
#
_symmetry.space_group_name_H-M   'P 1'
#
loop_
_entity.id
_entity.type
_entity.pdbx_description
1 polymer ?
#
loop_
_entity_poly.entity_id
_entity_poly.type
_entity_poly.pdbx_seq_one_letter_code
_entity_poly.pdbx_strand_id
1 'polypeptide(L)' 'MKPVSIGRHCLVISTSILLVVAISFSIAAIATPSWQTVYLAEFQSEHEHGLWMDCTITRRYSQGKTKIKI' A
#
# COMPACT_ATOMS: atom_id res chain seq x y z
N MET A 1 -0.14 -47.18 -7.59
CA MET A 1 -0.22 -45.71 -7.74
C MET A 1 -1.69 -45.31 -7.74
N LYS A 2 -2.14 -44.41 -6.85
CA LYS A 2 -3.54 -43.94 -6.83
C LYS A 2 -3.72 -42.92 -7.96
N PRO A 3 -4.80 -42.98 -8.77
CA PRO A 3 -5.02 -42.01 -9.83
C PRO A 3 -5.13 -40.61 -9.22
N VAL A 4 -4.29 -39.73 -9.71
CA VAL A 4 -4.32 -38.31 -9.36
C VAL A 4 -5.56 -37.70 -10.02
N SER A 5 -6.51 -37.21 -9.21
CA SER A 5 -7.68 -36.49 -9.70
C SER A 5 -7.26 -35.11 -10.21
N ILE A 6 -7.33 -34.91 -11.52
CA ILE A 6 -6.94 -33.66 -12.20
C ILE A 6 -7.61 -32.44 -11.56
N GLY A 7 -8.89 -32.55 -11.19
CA GLY A 7 -9.63 -31.48 -10.54
C GLY A 7 -9.00 -31.02 -9.22
N ARG A 8 -8.45 -31.94 -8.42
CA ARG A 8 -7.74 -31.60 -7.17
C ARG A 8 -6.48 -30.79 -7.46
N HIS A 9 -5.72 -31.15 -8.49
CA HIS A 9 -4.49 -30.44 -8.84
C HIS A 9 -4.79 -29.04 -9.36
N CYS A 10 -5.82 -28.88 -10.20
CA CYS A 10 -6.26 -27.56 -10.67
C CYS A 10 -6.67 -26.65 -9.52
N LEU A 11 -7.43 -27.17 -8.55
CA LEU A 11 -7.86 -26.40 -7.36
C LEU A 11 -6.68 -26.00 -6.47
N VAL A 12 -5.73 -26.91 -6.22
CA VAL A 12 -4.55 -26.59 -5.41
C VAL A 12 -3.68 -25.53 -6.10
N ILE A 13 -3.50 -25.62 -7.42
CA ILE A 13 -2.70 -24.65 -8.15
C ILE A 13 -3.39 -23.28 -8.15
N SER A 14 -4.69 -23.21 -8.45
CA SER A 14 -5.41 -21.94 -8.51
C SER A 14 -5.43 -21.23 -7.15
N THR A 15 -5.72 -21.97 -6.08
CA THR A 15 -5.72 -21.42 -4.71
C THR A 15 -4.32 -20.96 -4.29
N SER A 16 -3.28 -21.70 -4.65
CA SER A 16 -1.90 -21.30 -4.36
C SER A 16 -1.51 -19.99 -5.06
N ILE A 17 -1.90 -19.81 -6.33
CA ILE A 17 -1.65 -18.58 -7.07
C ILE A 17 -2.39 -17.40 -6.43
N LEU A 18 -3.68 -17.57 -6.13
CA LEU A 18 -4.48 -16.53 -5.48
C LEU A 18 -3.89 -16.13 -4.12
N LEU A 19 -3.37 -17.10 -3.36
CA LEU A 19 -2.74 -16.85 -2.08
C LEU A 19 -1.48 -15.98 -2.22
N VAL A 20 -0.61 -16.29 -3.19
CA VAL A 20 0.60 -15.48 -3.44
C VAL A 20 0.24 -14.06 -3.83
N VAL A 21 -0.77 -13.88 -4.69
CA VAL A 21 -1.27 -12.55 -5.09
C VAL A 21 -1.81 -11.81 -3.86
N ALA A 22 -2.65 -12.45 -3.05
CA ALA A 22 -3.21 -11.85 -1.85
C ALA A 22 -2.11 -11.37 -0.88
N ILE A 23 -1.09 -12.21 -0.64
CA ILE A 23 0.05 -11.85 0.21
C ILE A 23 0.78 -10.63 -0.33
N SER A 24 1.07 -10.61 -1.64
CA SER A 24 1.77 -9.46 -2.26
C SER A 24 0.97 -8.16 -2.12
N PHE A 25 -0.36 -8.24 -2.27
CA PHE A 25 -1.25 -7.09 -2.14
C PHE A 25 -1.35 -6.62 -0.70
N SER A 26 -1.37 -7.54 0.28
CA SER A 26 -1.34 -7.19 1.70
C SER A 26 -0.04 -6.47 2.09
N ILE A 27 1.11 -6.93 1.58
CA ILE A 27 2.40 -6.26 1.80
C ILE A 27 2.37 -4.86 1.18
N ALA A 28 1.90 -4.73 -0.06
CA ALA A 28 1.79 -3.44 -0.73
C ALA A 28 0.85 -2.47 0.01
N ALA A 29 -0.27 -2.98 0.54
CA ALA A 29 -1.18 -2.20 1.35
C ALA A 29 -0.45 -1.68 2.60
N ILE A 30 0.23 -2.53 3.37
CA ILE A 30 0.97 -2.14 4.59
C ILE A 30 2.10 -1.14 4.31
N ALA A 31 2.75 -1.25 3.14
CA ALA A 31 3.81 -0.32 2.75
C ALA A 31 3.28 1.06 2.30
N THR A 32 2.02 1.14 1.86
CA THR A 32 1.46 2.38 1.31
C THR A 32 0.89 3.26 2.43
N PRO A 33 1.25 4.56 2.50
CA PRO A 33 0.79 5.47 3.56
C PRO A 33 -0.68 5.92 3.45
N SER A 34 -1.48 5.29 2.57
CA SER A 34 -2.84 5.73 2.21
C SER A 34 -3.95 5.13 3.09
N TRP A 35 -3.64 4.68 4.31
CA TRP A 35 -4.64 4.01 5.16
C TRP A 35 -5.68 4.99 5.70
N GLN A 36 -5.27 6.23 5.95
CA GLN A 36 -6.16 7.30 6.35
C GLN A 36 -5.67 8.63 5.80
N THR A 37 -6.44 9.22 4.88
CA THR A 37 -6.21 10.59 4.40
C THR A 37 -7.03 11.54 5.26
N VAL A 38 -6.35 12.38 6.05
CA VAL A 38 -6.99 13.44 6.84
C VAL A 38 -6.62 14.80 6.24
N TYR A 39 -7.63 15.64 6.02
CA TYR A 39 -7.42 17.02 5.63
C TYR A 39 -7.44 17.94 6.85
N LEU A 40 -6.34 18.64 7.11
CA LEU A 40 -6.27 19.66 8.14
C LEU A 40 -6.53 21.03 7.53
N ALA A 41 -7.79 21.48 7.63
CA ALA A 41 -8.25 22.75 7.09
C ALA A 41 -7.53 23.98 7.70
N GLU A 42 -7.18 23.92 8.98
CA GLU A 42 -6.46 24.98 9.71
C GLU A 42 -5.06 25.24 9.15
N PHE A 43 -4.39 24.21 8.63
CA PHE A 43 -3.00 24.29 8.14
C PHE A 43 -2.86 24.19 6.62
N GLN A 44 -3.95 23.88 5.91
CA GLN A 44 -3.97 23.60 4.46
C GLN A 44 -2.96 22.48 4.09
N SER A 45 -2.92 21.42 4.91
CA SER A 45 -2.08 20.24 4.69
C SER A 45 -2.93 18.97 4.65
N GLU A 46 -2.64 18.09 3.68
CA GLU A 46 -3.18 16.74 3.65
C GLU A 46 -2.15 15.83 4.33
N HIS A 47 -2.58 15.06 5.33
CA HIS A 47 -1.75 14.09 6.03
C HIS A 47 -2.29 12.70 5.71
N GLU A 48 -1.44 11.87 5.13
CA GLU A 48 -1.68 10.46 4.87
C GLU A 48 -0.91 9.64 5.91
N HIS A 49 -1.65 9.02 6.82
CA HIS A 49 -1.08 8.18 7.86
C HIS A 49 -0.93 6.74 7.35
N GLY A 50 0.31 6.27 7.31
CA GLY A 50 0.65 4.87 7.09
C GLY A 50 1.07 4.16 8.36
N LEU A 51 1.20 2.83 8.28
CA LEU A 51 1.69 2.05 9.43
C LEU A 51 3.16 2.36 9.75
N TRP A 52 3.98 2.57 8.71
CA TRP A 52 5.43 2.77 8.83
C TRP A 52 5.91 4.15 8.38
N MET A 53 5.13 4.80 7.50
CA MET A 53 5.49 6.08 6.89
C MET A 53 4.28 7.00 6.97
N ASP A 54 4.51 8.24 7.39
CA ASP A 54 3.52 9.32 7.33
C ASP A 54 3.90 10.24 6.17
N CYS A 55 3.00 10.43 5.22
CA CYS A 55 3.18 11.36 4.11
C CYS A 55 2.40 12.64 4.38
N THR A 56 3.07 13.79 4.36
CA THR A 56 2.41 15.09 4.56
C THR A 56 2.60 15.94 3.32
N ILE A 57 1.51 16.33 2.66
CA ILE A 57 1.54 17.25 1.54
C ILE A 57 1.00 18.61 1.98
N THR A 58 1.87 19.60 2.04
CA THR A 58 1.49 20.95 2.43
C THR A 58 1.12 21.72 1.17
N ARG A 59 -0.17 21.96 0.94
CA ARG A 59 -0.67 22.71 -0.23
C ARG A 59 -0.52 24.20 0.01
N ARG A 60 0.73 24.71 -0.05
CA ARG A 60 1.02 26.16 -0.06
C ARG A 60 1.42 26.52 -1.47
N TYR A 61 0.59 27.30 -2.18
CA TYR A 61 0.90 27.83 -3.51
C TYR A 61 2.03 28.88 -3.53
N SER A 62 2.77 29.08 -2.43
CA SER A 62 3.93 29.98 -2.35
C SER A 62 4.71 29.72 -1.07
N GLN A 63 5.96 29.26 -1.21
CA GLN A 63 7.16 29.96 -0.76
C GLN A 63 8.37 29.09 -1.12
N GLY A 64 9.15 29.57 -2.08
CA GLY A 64 10.41 28.95 -2.48
C GLY A 64 11.39 28.82 -1.31
N LYS A 65 12.37 27.92 -1.48
CA LYS A 65 13.53 27.63 -0.63
C LYS A 65 13.30 26.62 0.50
N THR A 66 13.27 25.34 0.15
CA THR A 66 13.99 24.34 0.95
C THR A 66 15.41 24.21 0.38
N LYS A 67 16.31 25.03 0.94
CA LYS A 67 17.76 24.85 0.86
C LYS A 67 18.09 23.46 1.42
N ILE A 68 18.24 22.49 0.54
CA ILE A 68 19.02 21.28 0.81
C ILE A 68 20.47 21.75 0.97
N LYS A 69 20.96 21.80 2.21
CA LYS A 69 22.38 21.97 2.50
C LYS A 69 22.94 20.57 2.69
N ILE A 70 23.64 20.10 1.65
CA ILE A 70 24.60 18.98 1.73
C ILE A 70 25.77 19.43 2.62
#